data_AF-M5F5Z0-F1
#
_entry.id   AF-M5F5Z0-F1
#
_cell.length_a   1.000
_cell.length_b   1.000
_cell.length_c   1.000
_cell.angle_alpha   90.00
_cell.angle_beta   90.00
_cell.angle_gamma   90.00
#
_symmetry.space_group_name_H-M   'P 1'
#
loop_
_entity.id
_entity.type
_entity.pdbx_description
1 polymer ?
#
loop_
_entity_poly.entity_id
_entity_poly.type
_entity_poly.pdbx_seq_one_letter_code
_entity_poly.pdbx_strand_id
1 'polypeptide(L)'
;MRHVSTLNAAIFCLGLPVALSLSPWARAQEDPLVLHPGDTLSWQPAPGHNAMFGDTDNVPFAQVLKLLEFDKDFPCTGSETKCKTPTKPKYTATVRKGLDLAALGTEASFDFSCGVHDFMDTKMFTVVDGPVGAPVRNLVLITKGLAWFIKDPAGDIPIKR
;
A
#
# COMPACT_ATOMS: atom_id res chain seq x y z
N MET A 1 40.10 -34.66 -27.39
CA MET A 1 38.86 -35.43 -27.18
C MET A 1 38.93 -36.09 -25.82
N ARG A 2 38.00 -35.74 -24.90
CA ARG A 2 37.57 -36.47 -23.66
C ARG A 2 38.68 -36.79 -22.62
N HIS A 3 38.52 -36.74 -21.30
CA HIS A 3 37.54 -36.27 -20.31
C HIS A 3 38.20 -36.52 -18.93
N VAL A 4 37.55 -36.06 -17.85
CA VAL A 4 37.68 -36.48 -16.42
C VAL A 4 38.77 -35.74 -15.63
N SER A 5 38.44 -34.67 -14.89
CA SER A 5 37.76 -34.59 -13.57
C SER A 5 38.65 -34.98 -12.39
N THR A 6 38.91 -34.06 -11.45
CA THR A 6 38.45 -34.16 -10.04
C THR A 6 38.82 -32.92 -9.21
N LEU A 7 37.85 -32.52 -8.38
CA LEU A 7 37.89 -31.52 -7.30
C LEU A 7 38.83 -31.94 -6.15
N ASN A 8 39.40 -30.96 -5.45
CA ASN A 8 39.20 -30.68 -3.99
C ASN A 8 40.20 -29.60 -3.53
N ALA A 9 39.70 -28.45 -3.02
CA ALA A 9 39.68 -28.06 -1.59
C ALA A 9 41.07 -27.51 -1.13
N ALA A 10 41.24 -26.45 -0.33
CA ALA A 10 40.35 -25.81 0.62
C ALA A 10 41.07 -24.57 1.23
N ILE A 11 40.27 -23.56 1.64
CA ILE A 11 40.38 -22.75 2.88
C ILE A 11 41.54 -21.72 3.02
N PHE A 12 41.23 -20.42 3.15
CA PHE A 12 41.20 -19.74 4.46
C PHE A 12 40.66 -18.30 4.39
N CYS A 13 39.63 -18.08 5.20
CA CYS A 13 38.97 -16.81 5.49
C CYS A 13 39.87 -15.83 6.25
N LEU A 14 39.96 -14.60 5.77
CA LEU A 14 40.09 -13.36 6.53
C LEU A 14 39.44 -12.30 5.63
N GLY A 15 38.47 -11.47 5.97
CA GLY A 15 37.86 -11.05 7.23
C GLY A 15 37.13 -9.74 6.87
N LEU A 16 36.02 -9.47 7.56
CA LEU A 16 34.99 -8.44 7.32
C LEU A 16 33.90 -8.81 6.29
N PRO A 17 32.74 -9.32 6.76
CA PRO A 17 31.51 -8.74 6.25
C PRO A 17 31.53 -7.26 6.70
N VAL A 18 31.72 -6.34 5.75
CA VAL A 18 31.22 -4.99 5.95
C VAL A 18 29.71 -5.16 6.05
N ALA A 19 29.23 -5.36 7.28
CA ALA A 19 27.85 -5.10 7.60
C ALA A 19 27.67 -3.62 7.26
N LEU A 20 27.16 -3.36 6.05
CA LEU A 20 26.59 -2.07 5.71
C LEU A 20 25.54 -1.83 6.78
N SER A 21 25.89 -1.03 7.79
CA SER A 21 24.97 -0.46 8.73
C SER A 21 24.02 0.40 7.92
N LEU A 22 22.94 -0.21 7.42
CA LEU A 22 21.81 0.53 6.91
C LEU A 22 21.39 1.45 8.06
N SER A 23 21.45 2.74 7.78
CA SER A 23 21.13 3.80 8.74
C SER A 23 19.81 3.45 9.46
N PRO A 24 19.66 3.70 10.77
CA PRO A 24 18.41 3.46 11.51
C PRO A 24 17.18 4.19 10.93
N TRP A 25 17.39 5.07 9.94
CA TRP A 25 16.34 5.80 9.24
C TRP A 25 15.77 5.04 8.04
N ALA A 26 16.44 4.00 7.55
CA ALA A 26 15.85 3.05 6.63
C ALA A 26 14.92 2.13 7.44
N ARG A 27 13.74 2.66 7.84
CA ARG A 27 12.62 1.79 8.22
C ARG A 27 12.45 0.81 7.06
N ALA A 28 12.46 -0.48 7.36
CA ALA A 28 12.12 -1.50 6.38
C ALA A 28 10.77 -1.09 5.77
N GLN A 29 10.78 -0.79 4.46
CA GLN A 29 9.57 -0.49 3.74
C GLN A 29 8.68 -1.73 3.83
N GLU A 30 7.53 -1.61 4.49
CA GLU A 30 6.57 -2.70 4.57
C GLU A 30 6.12 -3.08 3.16
N ASP A 31 5.87 -4.37 2.93
CA ASP A 31 5.34 -4.82 1.66
C ASP A 31 4.00 -4.11 1.37
N PRO A 32 3.77 -3.68 0.11
CA PRO A 32 2.52 -3.06 -0.27
C PRO A 32 1.35 -3.99 -0.01
N LEU A 33 0.23 -3.41 0.42
CA LEU A 33 -1.01 -4.15 0.54
C LEU A 33 -1.61 -4.37 -0.85
N VAL A 34 -1.85 -5.63 -1.20
CA VAL A 34 -2.42 -6.01 -2.49
C VAL A 34 -3.95 -5.90 -2.48
N LEU A 35 -4.49 -5.15 -3.44
CA LEU A 35 -5.92 -4.96 -3.68
C LEU A 35 -6.34 -5.54 -5.03
N HIS A 36 -7.61 -5.91 -5.14
CA HIS A 36 -8.22 -6.38 -6.37
C HIS A 36 -9.38 -5.48 -6.80
N PRO A 37 -9.70 -5.41 -8.10
CA PRO A 37 -10.89 -4.75 -8.60
C PRO A 37 -12.17 -5.14 -7.84
N GLY A 38 -12.90 -4.14 -7.36
CA GLY A 38 -14.10 -4.30 -6.55
C GLY A 38 -13.89 -4.29 -5.04
N ASP A 39 -12.65 -4.47 -4.54
CA ASP A 39 -12.37 -4.31 -3.11
C ASP A 39 -12.77 -2.91 -2.63
N THR A 40 -13.22 -2.82 -1.38
CA THR A 40 -13.59 -1.55 -0.75
C THR A 40 -12.61 -1.22 0.38
N LEU A 41 -12.22 0.05 0.47
CA LEU A 41 -11.43 0.62 1.55
C LEU A 41 -12.33 1.57 2.33
N SER A 42 -12.37 1.42 3.64
CA SER A 42 -13.16 2.24 4.54
C SER A 42 -12.27 2.76 5.66
N TRP A 43 -12.31 4.07 5.92
CA TRP A 43 -11.56 4.65 7.03
C TRP A 43 -12.33 5.79 7.69
N GLN A 44 -12.02 6.04 8.94
CA GLN A 44 -12.55 7.15 9.71
C GLN A 44 -11.36 7.83 10.39
N PRO A 45 -10.91 9.01 9.94
CA PRO A 45 -9.87 9.75 10.63
C PRO A 45 -10.33 10.06 12.06
N ALA A 46 -9.49 9.76 13.05
CA ALA A 46 -9.74 10.21 14.42
C ALA A 46 -9.68 11.75 14.49
N PRO A 47 -10.35 12.40 15.46
CA PRO A 47 -10.20 13.84 15.67
C PRO A 47 -8.71 14.24 15.76
N GLY A 48 -8.36 15.34 15.09
CA GLY A 48 -6.97 15.83 15.01
C GLY A 48 -6.06 15.07 14.04
N HIS A 49 -6.55 13.99 13.41
CA HIS A 49 -5.83 13.25 12.37
C HIS A 49 -6.36 13.60 10.99
N ASN A 50 -5.50 13.49 9.98
CA ASN A 50 -5.89 13.59 8.59
C ASN A 50 -5.54 12.30 7.87
N ALA A 51 -6.31 11.95 6.85
CA ALA A 51 -5.92 10.93 5.89
C ALA A 51 -5.61 11.58 4.54
N MET A 52 -4.57 11.11 3.88
CA MET A 52 -4.05 11.67 2.64
C MET A 52 -3.87 10.58 1.58
N PHE A 53 -4.21 10.93 0.35
CA PHE A 53 -3.96 10.10 -0.84
C PHE A 53 -3.06 10.84 -1.81
N GLY A 54 -2.10 10.10 -2.34
CA GLY A 54 -1.14 10.57 -3.32
C GLY A 54 0.00 11.39 -2.73
N ASP A 55 1.07 11.49 -3.51
CA ASP A 55 2.27 12.27 -3.22
C ASP A 55 2.77 12.98 -4.49
N THR A 56 3.40 14.15 -4.33
CA THR A 56 4.12 14.86 -5.40
C THR A 56 5.34 14.08 -5.86
N ASP A 57 5.95 13.29 -4.98
CA ASP A 57 7.23 12.60 -5.26
C ASP A 57 7.05 11.16 -5.76
N ASN A 58 5.85 10.57 -5.59
CA ASN A 58 5.54 9.18 -5.99
C ASN A 58 4.37 9.13 -6.99
N VAL A 59 3.14 9.08 -6.47
CA VAL A 59 1.92 8.86 -7.26
C VAL A 59 0.95 9.99 -6.98
N PRO A 60 0.70 10.92 -7.92
CA PRO A 60 -0.18 12.05 -7.67
C PRO A 60 -1.64 11.60 -7.52
N PHE A 61 -2.45 12.39 -6.81
CA PHE A 61 -3.84 12.04 -6.51
C PHE A 61 -4.70 11.78 -7.77
N ALA A 62 -4.43 12.47 -8.88
CA ALA A 62 -5.09 12.20 -10.16
C ALA A 62 -4.90 10.74 -10.65
N GLN A 63 -3.77 10.11 -10.32
CA GLN A 63 -3.52 8.70 -10.61
C GLN A 63 -4.30 7.79 -9.67
N VAL A 64 -4.41 8.15 -8.39
CA VAL A 64 -5.25 7.43 -7.42
C VAL A 64 -6.71 7.38 -7.90
N LEU A 65 -7.21 8.45 -8.52
CA LEU A 65 -8.56 8.49 -9.11
C LEU A 65 -8.75 7.55 -10.30
N LYS A 66 -7.67 7.14 -10.98
CA LYS A 66 -7.74 6.09 -12.02
C LYS A 66 -7.94 4.70 -11.40
N LEU A 67 -7.49 4.47 -10.17
CA LEU A 67 -7.58 3.17 -9.48
C LEU A 67 -8.80 3.07 -8.57
N LEU A 68 -9.16 4.17 -7.91
CA LEU A 68 -10.19 4.23 -6.89
C LEU A 68 -11.36 5.11 -7.32
N GLU A 69 -12.55 4.66 -6.95
CA GLU A 69 -13.78 5.43 -6.96
C GLU A 69 -14.16 5.78 -5.52
N PHE A 70 -14.15 7.07 -5.19
CA PHE A 70 -14.48 7.56 -3.86
C PHE A 70 -15.98 7.83 -3.72
N ASP A 71 -16.48 7.82 -2.48
CA ASP A 71 -17.86 8.22 -2.20
C ASP A 71 -18.18 9.66 -2.64
N LYS A 72 -19.47 9.94 -2.90
CA LYS A 72 -19.93 11.25 -3.42
C LYS A 72 -19.58 12.44 -2.54
N ASP A 73 -19.31 12.20 -1.26
CA ASP A 73 -19.05 13.21 -0.25
C ASP A 73 -17.55 13.40 0.02
N PHE A 74 -16.71 12.80 -0.83
CA PHE A 74 -15.28 12.95 -0.84
C PHE A 74 -14.87 14.38 -1.26
N PRO A 75 -13.97 15.04 -0.53
CA PRO A 75 -13.77 16.49 -0.64
C PRO A 75 -12.87 16.93 -1.81
N CYS A 76 -12.13 16.00 -2.44
CA CYS A 76 -11.14 16.33 -3.46
C CYS A 76 -11.67 16.06 -4.86
N THR A 77 -11.21 16.87 -5.81
CA THR A 77 -11.76 16.92 -7.18
C THR A 77 -10.84 16.31 -8.23
N GLY A 78 -9.57 16.05 -7.89
CA GLY A 78 -8.56 15.48 -8.78
C GLY A 78 -7.62 16.51 -9.41
N SER A 79 -7.83 17.80 -9.15
CA SER A 79 -6.92 18.88 -9.55
C SER A 79 -5.73 19.03 -8.59
N GLU A 80 -5.82 18.39 -7.42
CA GLU A 80 -4.81 18.42 -6.38
C GLU A 80 -3.72 17.36 -6.65
N THR A 81 -2.46 17.64 -6.26
CA THR A 81 -1.39 16.64 -6.31
C THR A 81 -1.49 15.65 -5.15
N LYS A 82 -1.95 16.13 -3.98
CA LYS A 82 -2.28 15.33 -2.80
C LYS A 82 -3.69 15.68 -2.35
N CYS A 83 -4.50 14.67 -2.07
CA CYS A 83 -5.81 14.89 -1.46
C CYS A 83 -5.72 14.71 0.04
N LYS A 84 -6.10 15.74 0.82
CA LYS A 84 -6.22 15.67 2.27
C LYS A 84 -7.69 15.64 2.66
N THR A 85 -8.09 14.61 3.39
CA THR A 85 -9.47 14.46 3.89
C THR A 85 -9.62 15.15 5.25
N PRO A 86 -10.67 15.99 5.45
CA PRO A 86 -11.01 16.52 6.75
C PRO A 86 -11.57 15.41 7.67
N THR A 87 -11.73 15.71 8.95
CA THR A 87 -12.37 14.75 9.87
C THR A 87 -13.86 14.60 9.52
N LYS A 88 -14.26 13.43 9.02
CA LYS A 88 -15.66 12.99 8.87
C LYS A 88 -15.88 11.66 9.57
N PRO A 89 -17.15 11.29 9.85
CA PRO A 89 -17.49 10.02 10.50
C PRO A 89 -17.00 8.79 9.73
N LYS A 90 -16.96 8.83 8.39
CA LYS A 90 -16.42 7.74 7.57
C LYS A 90 -16.21 8.20 6.13
N TYR A 91 -15.19 7.66 5.49
CA TYR A 91 -14.98 7.69 4.04
C TYR A 91 -14.90 6.27 3.50
N THR A 92 -15.31 6.11 2.25
CA THR A 92 -15.17 4.85 1.51
C THR A 92 -14.60 5.11 0.12
N ALA A 93 -13.76 4.19 -0.34
CA ALA A 93 -13.29 4.09 -1.72
C ALA A 93 -13.46 2.65 -2.22
N THR A 94 -13.74 2.49 -3.50
CA THR A 94 -13.84 1.18 -4.16
C THR A 94 -12.77 1.10 -5.23
N VAL A 95 -12.04 -0.01 -5.30
CA VAL A 95 -11.13 -0.27 -6.42
C VAL A 95 -11.96 -0.44 -7.67
N ARG A 96 -11.71 0.37 -8.70
CA ARG A 96 -12.49 0.37 -9.93
C ARG A 96 -12.44 -1.00 -10.61
N LYS A 97 -13.54 -1.37 -11.26
CA LYS A 97 -13.65 -2.58 -12.09
C LYS A 97 -13.27 -2.28 -13.52
N GLY A 98 -12.77 -3.29 -14.24
CA GLY A 98 -12.42 -3.15 -15.67
C GLY A 98 -11.19 -2.29 -15.92
N LEU A 99 -10.28 -2.20 -14.95
CA LEU A 99 -9.00 -1.52 -15.13
C LEU A 99 -8.11 -2.33 -16.07
N ASP A 100 -7.47 -1.65 -17.02
CA ASP A 100 -6.35 -2.21 -17.77
C ASP A 100 -5.06 -1.93 -17.00
N LEU A 101 -4.71 -2.82 -16.07
CA LEU A 101 -3.53 -2.65 -15.21
C LEU A 101 -2.22 -2.72 -16.00
N ALA A 102 -2.19 -3.40 -17.15
CA ALA A 102 -1.02 -3.45 -18.02
C ALA A 102 -0.75 -2.08 -18.65
N ALA A 103 -1.80 -1.35 -19.03
CA ALA A 103 -1.68 0.03 -19.50
C ALA A 103 -1.32 1.03 -18.39
N LEU A 104 -1.63 0.71 -17.12
CA LEU A 104 -1.34 1.55 -15.96
C LEU A 104 0.09 1.34 -15.41
N GLY A 105 0.74 0.21 -15.65
CA GLY A 105 2.13 -0.02 -15.24
C GLY A 105 2.39 0.22 -13.74
N THR A 106 3.48 0.92 -13.39
CA THR A 106 3.80 1.28 -11.99
C THR A 106 2.75 2.20 -11.35
N GLU A 107 1.87 2.82 -12.15
CA GLU A 107 0.75 3.65 -11.68
C GLU A 107 -0.37 2.81 -11.05
N ALA A 108 -0.28 1.47 -11.07
CA ALA A 108 -1.19 0.57 -10.35
C ALA A 108 -0.94 0.53 -8.82
N SER A 109 -0.06 1.38 -8.29
CA SER A 109 0.17 1.52 -6.85
C SER A 109 -0.16 2.92 -6.37
N PHE A 110 -0.51 3.07 -5.09
CA PHE A 110 -0.73 4.38 -4.48
C PHE A 110 -0.44 4.34 -2.98
N ASP A 111 -0.13 5.52 -2.44
CA ASP A 111 0.10 5.70 -1.01
C ASP A 111 -1.16 6.21 -0.31
N PHE A 112 -1.41 5.64 0.87
CA PHE A 112 -2.35 6.18 1.85
C PHE A 112 -1.58 6.53 3.12
N SER A 113 -1.67 7.79 3.53
CA SER A 113 -1.06 8.24 4.77
C SER A 113 -2.12 8.65 5.78
N CYS A 114 -1.94 8.31 7.05
CA CYS A 114 -2.80 8.79 8.13
C CYS A 114 -2.00 9.06 9.40
N GLY A 115 -2.34 10.15 10.07
CA GLY A 115 -1.63 10.58 11.27
C GLY A 115 -1.95 12.02 11.68
N VAL A 116 -1.16 12.52 12.62
CA VAL A 116 -1.10 13.94 12.97
C VAL A 116 -0.06 14.63 12.07
N HIS A 117 -0.15 15.95 11.91
CA HIS A 117 0.63 16.70 10.92
C HIS A 117 2.14 16.37 10.90
N ASP A 118 2.73 16.16 12.08
CA ASP A 118 4.17 15.90 12.24
C ASP A 118 4.54 14.41 12.25
N PHE A 119 3.55 13.52 12.34
CA PHE A 119 3.72 12.06 12.44
C PHE A 119 2.65 11.37 11.60
N MET A 120 2.90 11.28 10.30
CA MET A 120 2.10 10.52 9.36
C MET A 120 2.72 9.13 9.17
N ASP A 121 1.93 8.08 9.40
CA ASP A 121 2.29 6.75 8.91
C ASP A 121 1.77 6.64 7.47
N THR A 122 2.47 5.87 6.62
CA THR A 122 2.09 5.62 5.22
C THR A 122 2.03 4.12 4.96
N LYS A 123 0.97 3.65 4.29
CA LYS A 123 0.86 2.29 3.75
C LYS A 123 0.73 2.40 2.24
N MET A 124 1.61 1.68 1.55
CA MET A 124 1.55 1.54 0.10
C MET A 124 0.53 0.46 -0.25
N PHE A 125 -0.23 0.70 -1.31
CA PHE A 125 -1.15 -0.25 -1.90
C PHE A 125 -0.73 -0.54 -3.33
N THR A 126 -0.93 -1.78 -3.77
CA THR A 126 -0.78 -2.17 -5.17
C THR A 126 -2.06 -2.86 -5.61
N VAL A 127 -2.61 -2.41 -6.73
CA VAL A 127 -3.76 -3.02 -7.39
C VAL A 127 -3.25 -4.04 -8.39
N VAL A 128 -3.73 -5.27 -8.27
CA VAL A 128 -3.43 -6.36 -9.20
C VAL A 128 -4.72 -6.97 -9.72
N ASP A 129 -4.64 -7.65 -10.87
CA ASP A 129 -5.76 -8.45 -11.33
C ASP A 129 -6.01 -9.58 -10.33
N GLY A 130 -7.22 -9.61 -9.79
CA GLY A 130 -7.66 -10.74 -8.97
C GLY A 130 -7.95 -11.95 -9.85
N PRO A 131 -7.79 -13.17 -9.33
CA PRO A 131 -8.30 -14.35 -10.04
C PRO A 131 -9.80 -14.21 -10.29
N VAL A 132 -10.29 -14.71 -11.43
CA VAL A 132 -11.71 -14.70 -11.75
C VAL A 132 -12.49 -15.36 -10.60
N GLY A 133 -13.43 -14.61 -10.00
CA GLY A 133 -14.21 -15.08 -8.85
C GLY A 133 -13.56 -14.84 -7.48
N ALA A 134 -12.47 -14.08 -7.39
CA ALA A 134 -11.93 -13.62 -6.11
C ALA A 134 -13.04 -12.92 -5.29
N PRO A 135 -13.18 -13.25 -4.00
CA PRO A 135 -14.16 -12.59 -3.16
C PRO A 135 -13.79 -11.11 -3.01
N VAL A 136 -14.79 -10.24 -3.23
CA VAL A 136 -14.65 -8.81 -2.95
C VAL A 136 -14.52 -8.63 -1.45
N ARG A 137 -13.49 -7.89 -1.03
CA ARG A 137 -13.18 -7.65 0.38
C ARG A 137 -13.62 -6.24 0.78
N ASN A 138 -13.99 -6.09 2.05
CA ASN A 138 -14.16 -4.79 2.68
C ASN A 138 -13.06 -4.58 3.70
N LEU A 139 -12.10 -3.73 3.36
CA LEU A 139 -10.97 -3.42 4.20
C LEU A 139 -11.29 -2.17 5.02
N VAL A 140 -11.13 -2.25 6.33
CA VAL A 140 -11.37 -1.15 7.26
C VAL A 140 -10.08 -0.80 7.98
N LEU A 141 -9.77 0.50 7.99
CA LEU A 141 -8.70 1.06 8.81
C LEU A 141 -9.20 1.27 10.24
N ILE A 142 -8.49 0.73 11.23
CA ILE A 142 -8.70 1.02 12.65
C ILE A 142 -7.52 1.89 13.14
N THR A 143 -7.86 3.06 13.67
CA THR A 143 -7.11 4.34 13.67
C THR A 143 -5.74 4.41 14.34
N LYS A 144 -5.12 3.32 14.78
CA LYS A 144 -3.75 3.34 15.33
C LYS A 144 -2.77 2.57 14.45
N GLY A 145 -1.84 3.31 13.84
CA GLY A 145 -0.70 2.77 13.09
C GLY A 145 -1.07 2.07 11.78
N LEU A 146 -2.03 2.60 11.03
CA LEU A 146 -2.44 2.04 9.73
C LEU A 146 -2.77 0.53 9.75
N ALA A 147 -3.38 0.04 10.84
CA ALA A 147 -3.80 -1.34 10.91
C ALA A 147 -5.07 -1.56 10.07
N TRP A 148 -4.92 -2.26 8.95
CA TRP A 148 -6.02 -2.62 8.06
C TRP A 148 -6.57 -4.00 8.40
N PHE A 149 -7.89 -4.13 8.31
CA PHE A 149 -8.60 -5.37 8.62
C PHE A 149 -9.55 -5.72 7.49
N ILE A 150 -9.65 -6.99 7.14
CA ILE A 150 -10.75 -7.49 6.30
C ILE A 150 -11.96 -7.65 7.22
N LYS A 151 -13.07 -7.00 6.87
CA LYS A 151 -14.37 -7.22 7.52
C LYS A 151 -14.93 -8.57 7.09
N ASP A 152 -15.19 -9.40 8.09
CA ASP A 152 -15.81 -10.72 7.92
C ASP A 152 -16.95 -10.87 8.95
N PRO A 153 -18.08 -11.50 8.59
CA PRO A 153 -19.19 -11.73 9.51
C PRO A 153 -18.81 -12.50 10.79
N ALA A 154 -17.78 -13.35 10.73
CA ALA A 154 -17.27 -14.12 11.87
C ALA A 154 -16.30 -13.30 12.76
N GLY A 155 -15.88 -12.12 12.29
CA GLY A 155 -14.98 -11.22 13.02
C GLY A 155 -13.87 -10.66 12.13
N ASP A 156 -13.42 -9.45 12.45
CA ASP A 156 -12.40 -8.76 11.66
C ASP A 156 -11.07 -9.51 11.61
N ILE A 157 -10.53 -9.67 10.41
CA ILE A 157 -9.25 -10.36 10.18
C ILE A 157 -8.16 -9.29 10.01
N PRO A 158 -7.16 -9.20 10.92
CA PRO A 158 -6.06 -8.26 10.76
C PRO A 158 -5.22 -8.63 9.55
N ILE A 159 -4.90 -7.64 8.72
CA ILE A 159 -3.92 -7.80 7.67
C ILE A 159 -2.55 -7.50 8.28
N LYS A 160 -1.69 -8.53 8.32
CA LYS A 160 -0.34 -8.37 8.88
C LYS A 160 0.40 -7.30 8.07
N ARG A 161 1.14 -6.46 8.80
CA ARG A 161 1.99 -5.40 8.25
C ARG A 161 3.08 -5.96 7.37
#